data_AF-B5VTX0-F1
#
_entry.id   AF-B5VTX0-F1
#
_cell.length_a   1.000
_cell.length_b   1.000
_cell.length_c   1.000
_cell.angle_alpha   90.00
_cell.angle_beta   90.00
_cell.angle_gamma   90.00
#
_symmetry.space_group_name_H-M   'P 1'
#
loop_
_entity.id
_entity.type
_entity.pdbx_description
1 polymer ?
#
loop_
_entity_poly.entity_id
_entity_poly.type
_entity_poly.pdbx_seq_one_letter_code
_entity_poly.pdbx_strand_id
1 'polypeptide(L)'
;YYVNALADVLYKTAFKPHELTESVLPAARYDYAVAEQCPVKSAEDQLYAITFRKGLGNPLLYDGVERVSLQDIKDFADKVYTKENLEVSGENVVEADLKRFVDESLLRTLPAGKSLVSKSEPKSFLGEENRVRFIGDSVAAIGIPVNKASLAQYEVLANYLTSALSDLSGLLSSAKLDKFTDGGLFTLFVRDQDSAVVSSNIKKIVADLKKGKDLSPAINYTKLKNAVQNESVSSPIELNFDAVKDFKLGKFNYVAVGDVSNLPYLDEL
;
A
#
# COMPACT_ATOMS: atom_id res chain seq x y z
N TYR A 1 12.09 28.12 -11.09
CA TYR A 1 10.68 28.15 -11.51
C TYR A 1 9.86 27.08 -10.79
N TYR A 2 10.10 25.78 -11.04
CA TYR A 2 9.33 24.69 -10.43
C TYR A 2 9.36 24.66 -8.89
N VAL A 3 10.52 24.91 -8.28
CA VAL A 3 10.65 24.99 -6.80
C VAL A 3 9.69 26.02 -6.20
N ASN A 4 9.57 27.20 -6.82
CA ASN A 4 8.67 28.26 -6.35
C ASN A 4 7.20 27.90 -6.57
N ALA A 5 6.85 27.23 -7.67
CA ALA A 5 5.49 26.79 -7.92
C ALA A 5 5.02 25.75 -6.88
N LEU A 6 5.87 24.78 -6.53
CA LEU A 6 5.57 23.81 -5.47
C LEU A 6 5.50 24.48 -4.10
N ALA A 7 6.39 25.44 -3.83
CA ALA A 7 6.36 26.23 -2.60
C ALA A 7 5.06 27.04 -2.44
N ASP A 8 4.58 27.65 -3.52
CA ASP A 8 3.33 28.42 -3.52
C ASP A 8 2.12 27.55 -3.18
N VAL A 9 2.06 26.31 -3.68
CA VAL A 9 0.99 25.35 -3.37
C VAL A 9 0.99 25.00 -1.88
N LEU A 10 2.15 24.64 -1.32
CA LEU A 10 2.25 24.24 0.09
C LEU A 10 2.01 25.42 1.05
N TYR A 11 2.39 26.64 0.66
CA TYR A 11 2.34 27.79 1.56
C TYR A 11 1.02 28.57 1.52
N LYS A 12 0.39 28.73 0.34
CA LYS A 12 -0.72 29.70 0.15
C LYS A 12 -1.78 29.26 -0.85
N THR A 13 -2.11 27.96 -0.88
CA THR A 13 -3.29 27.50 -1.64
C THR A 13 -4.55 28.23 -1.17
N ALA A 14 -5.36 28.70 -2.11
CA ALA A 14 -6.45 29.63 -1.82
C ALA A 14 -7.64 29.00 -1.09
N PHE A 15 -7.84 27.69 -1.25
CA PHE A 15 -8.95 26.90 -0.67
C PHE A 15 -10.30 27.62 -0.77
N LYS A 16 -10.68 28.04 -1.99
CA LYS A 16 -11.96 28.73 -2.19
C LYS A 16 -13.12 27.73 -2.13
N PRO A 17 -14.27 28.09 -1.54
CA PRO A 17 -15.41 27.19 -1.45
C PRO A 17 -15.92 26.65 -2.79
N HIS A 18 -15.87 27.46 -3.86
CA HIS A 18 -16.32 27.04 -5.19
C HIS A 18 -15.39 26.00 -5.82
N GLU A 19 -14.06 26.09 -5.61
CA GLU A 19 -13.09 25.10 -6.11
C GLU A 19 -13.37 23.70 -5.54
N LEU A 20 -13.79 23.64 -4.27
CA LEU A 20 -14.16 22.37 -3.63
C LEU A 20 -15.35 21.72 -4.34
N THR A 21 -16.43 22.47 -4.59
CA THR A 21 -17.66 21.92 -5.18
C THR A 21 -17.58 21.71 -6.68
N GLU A 22 -16.85 22.57 -7.40
CA GLU A 22 -16.82 22.60 -8.86
C GLU A 22 -15.68 21.76 -9.45
N SER A 23 -14.60 21.53 -8.72
CA SER A 23 -13.42 20.82 -9.23
C SER A 23 -12.98 19.66 -8.35
N VAL A 24 -12.75 19.88 -7.04
CA VAL A 24 -12.16 18.86 -6.16
C VAL A 24 -13.12 17.68 -5.91
N LEU A 25 -14.37 17.94 -5.51
CA LEU A 25 -15.33 16.86 -5.25
C LEU A 25 -15.70 16.07 -6.50
N PRO A 26 -15.90 16.68 -7.69
CA PRO A 26 -16.06 15.92 -8.94
C PRO A 26 -14.88 15.00 -9.25
N ALA A 27 -13.64 15.49 -9.11
CA ALA A 27 -12.45 14.67 -9.32
C ALA A 27 -12.36 13.50 -8.32
N ALA A 28 -12.53 13.78 -7.02
CA ALA A 28 -12.50 12.75 -5.98
C ALA A 28 -13.57 11.66 -6.17
N ARG A 29 -14.78 12.06 -6.61
CA ARG A 29 -15.86 11.11 -6.94
C ARG A 29 -15.52 10.24 -8.14
N TYR A 30 -14.87 10.81 -9.16
CA TYR A 30 -14.40 10.04 -10.30
C TYR A 30 -13.34 9.01 -9.89
N ASP A 31 -12.35 9.42 -9.08
CA ASP A 31 -11.31 8.52 -8.59
C ASP A 31 -11.89 7.35 -7.78
N TYR A 32 -12.84 7.65 -6.87
CA TYR A 32 -13.56 6.63 -6.13
C TYR A 32 -14.36 5.70 -7.06
N ALA A 33 -15.12 6.25 -8.02
CA ALA A 33 -15.89 5.45 -8.95
C ALA A 33 -15.01 4.50 -9.80
N VAL A 34 -13.83 4.95 -10.21
CA VAL A 34 -12.87 4.08 -10.93
C VAL A 34 -12.32 2.99 -10.02
N ALA A 35 -11.98 3.31 -8.77
CA ALA A 35 -11.47 2.33 -7.82
C ALA A 35 -12.52 1.32 -7.38
N GLU A 36 -13.78 1.75 -7.20
CA GLU A 36 -14.92 0.93 -6.82
C GLU A 36 -15.19 -0.19 -7.83
N GLN A 37 -14.96 0.06 -9.13
CA GLN A 37 -15.13 -0.96 -10.18
C GLN A 37 -14.01 -2.02 -10.18
N CYS A 38 -12.96 -1.86 -9.37
CA CYS A 38 -11.82 -2.76 -9.33
C CYS A 38 -11.82 -3.60 -8.04
N PRO A 39 -12.28 -4.87 -8.07
CA PRO A 39 -12.48 -5.65 -6.86
C PRO A 39 -11.18 -5.96 -6.09
N VAL A 40 -10.03 -5.93 -6.76
CA VAL A 40 -8.72 -6.08 -6.10
C VAL A 40 -8.38 -4.86 -5.23
N LYS A 41 -8.74 -3.64 -5.65
CA LYS A 41 -8.54 -2.43 -4.84
C LYS A 41 -9.46 -2.43 -3.63
N SER A 42 -10.73 -2.82 -3.83
CA SER A 42 -11.66 -3.02 -2.70
C SER A 42 -11.13 -4.07 -1.73
N ALA A 43 -10.58 -5.19 -2.23
CA ALA A 43 -9.99 -6.23 -1.37
C ALA A 43 -8.76 -5.72 -0.61
N GLU A 44 -7.91 -4.92 -1.26
CA GLU A 44 -6.73 -4.31 -0.65
C GLU A 44 -7.12 -3.34 0.49
N ASP A 45 -8.05 -2.41 0.25
CA ASP A 45 -8.55 -1.49 1.27
C ASP A 45 -9.13 -2.24 2.48
N GLN A 46 -9.87 -3.33 2.23
CA GLN A 46 -10.39 -4.19 3.31
C GLN A 46 -9.28 -4.90 4.08
N LEU A 47 -8.22 -5.37 3.41
CA LEU A 47 -7.07 -6.00 4.08
C LEU A 47 -6.34 -5.01 5.00
N TYR A 48 -6.11 -3.79 4.55
CA TYR A 48 -5.54 -2.73 5.38
C TYR A 48 -6.44 -2.41 6.58
N ALA A 49 -7.75 -2.28 6.34
CA ALA A 49 -8.74 -1.97 7.38
C ALA A 49 -8.79 -3.03 8.48
N ILE A 50 -8.88 -4.32 8.16
CA ILE A 50 -8.94 -5.37 9.18
C ILE A 50 -7.59 -5.60 9.88
N THR A 51 -6.48 -5.37 9.18
CA THR A 51 -5.14 -5.62 9.73
C THR A 51 -4.71 -4.53 10.70
N PHE A 52 -4.96 -3.26 10.39
CA PHE A 52 -4.48 -2.13 11.20
C PHE A 52 -5.60 -1.32 11.88
N ARG A 53 -6.86 -1.51 11.48
CA ARG A 53 -8.04 -0.78 11.96
C ARG A 53 -7.91 0.73 11.73
N LYS A 54 -7.30 1.46 12.65
CA LYS A 54 -7.04 2.91 12.52
C LYS A 54 -5.56 3.15 12.26
N GLY A 55 -5.25 4.13 11.42
CA GLY A 55 -3.87 4.44 11.00
C GLY A 55 -3.65 3.99 9.57
N LEU A 56 -2.83 2.96 9.36
CA LEU A 56 -2.61 2.37 8.02
C LEU A 56 -3.87 1.71 7.44
N GLY A 57 -4.89 1.44 8.27
CA GLY A 57 -6.18 0.89 7.83
C GLY A 57 -7.22 1.94 7.46
N ASN A 58 -6.86 3.23 7.44
CA ASN A 58 -7.78 4.28 7.02
C ASN A 58 -8.08 4.15 5.51
N PRO A 59 -9.32 4.43 5.06
CA PRO A 59 -9.65 4.43 3.63
C PRO A 59 -8.74 5.38 2.84
N LEU A 60 -8.26 4.93 1.68
CA LEU A 60 -7.35 5.71 0.84
C LEU A 60 -8.07 6.85 0.11
N LEU A 61 -9.31 6.60 -0.33
CA LEU A 61 -10.11 7.52 -1.14
C LEU A 61 -11.33 8.02 -0.35
N TYR A 62 -11.80 9.22 -0.71
CA TYR A 62 -13.02 9.78 -0.14
C TYR A 62 -14.26 9.18 -0.79
N ASP A 63 -15.07 8.48 0.00
CA ASP A 63 -16.32 7.83 -0.41
C ASP A 63 -17.58 8.57 0.07
N GLY A 64 -17.42 9.55 0.96
CA GLY A 64 -18.51 10.37 1.51
C GLY A 64 -19.26 9.77 2.70
N VAL A 65 -18.78 8.68 3.30
CA VAL A 65 -19.41 8.15 4.53
C VAL A 65 -19.18 9.07 5.72
N GLU A 66 -18.00 9.67 5.82
CA GLU A 66 -17.67 10.72 6.76
C GLU A 66 -17.73 12.07 6.07
N ARG A 67 -18.45 13.03 6.66
CA ARG A 67 -18.58 14.36 6.07
C ARG A 67 -17.29 15.15 6.28
N VAL A 68 -16.59 15.45 5.20
CA VAL A 68 -15.39 16.31 5.21
C VAL A 68 -15.78 17.72 4.75
N SER A 69 -15.57 18.71 5.62
CA SER A 69 -15.79 20.13 5.32
C SER A 69 -14.54 20.80 4.74
N LEU A 70 -14.71 21.99 4.16
CA LEU A 70 -13.59 22.81 3.70
C LEU A 70 -12.62 23.15 4.84
N GLN A 71 -13.13 23.28 6.08
CA GLN A 71 -12.28 23.56 7.23
C GLN A 71 -11.42 22.35 7.60
N ASP A 72 -11.97 21.13 7.54
CA ASP A 72 -11.21 19.91 7.83
C ASP A 72 -10.03 19.73 6.86
N ILE A 73 -10.23 20.09 5.58
CA ILE A 73 -9.16 20.06 4.57
C ILE A 73 -8.06 21.07 4.90
N LYS A 74 -8.43 22.29 5.34
CA LYS A 74 -7.47 23.31 5.75
C LYS A 74 -6.70 22.90 7.00
N ASP A 75 -7.41 22.40 8.02
CA ASP A 75 -6.79 21.95 9.26
C ASP A 75 -5.84 20.78 9.02
N PHE A 76 -6.18 19.88 8.07
CA PHE A 76 -5.28 18.82 7.63
C PHE A 76 -4.05 19.36 6.89
N ALA A 77 -4.23 20.33 5.99
CA ALA A 77 -3.12 20.99 5.30
C ALA A 77 -2.17 21.69 6.28
N ASP A 78 -2.69 22.45 7.25
CA ASP A 78 -1.90 23.13 8.28
C ASP A 78 -1.11 22.14 9.16
N LYS A 79 -1.68 20.96 9.42
CA LYS A 79 -1.02 19.89 10.17
C LYS A 79 0.08 19.20 9.37
N VAL A 80 -0.12 18.98 8.07
CA VAL A 80 0.77 18.15 7.23
C VAL A 80 1.84 18.98 6.53
N TYR A 81 1.52 20.18 6.04
CA TYR A 81 2.43 21.07 5.31
C TYR A 81 3.33 21.86 6.27
N THR A 82 4.19 21.13 6.97
CA THR A 82 5.19 21.68 7.90
C THR A 82 6.59 21.25 7.48
N LYS A 83 7.61 22.04 7.83
CA LYS A 83 9.00 21.82 7.37
C LYS A 83 9.57 20.47 7.80
N GLU A 84 9.15 19.98 8.96
CA GLU A 84 9.64 18.75 9.59
C GLU A 84 8.88 17.51 9.11
N ASN A 85 7.86 17.69 8.27
CA ASN A 85 7.02 16.62 7.72
C ASN A 85 7.06 16.54 6.18
N LEU A 86 8.01 17.26 5.56
CA LEU A 86 8.24 17.24 4.12
C LEU A 86 9.67 16.82 3.79
N GLU A 87 9.85 16.21 2.63
CA GLU A 87 11.15 15.88 2.04
C GLU A 87 11.17 16.38 0.60
N VAL A 88 12.26 17.03 0.20
CA VAL A 88 12.44 17.55 -1.16
C VAL A 88 13.47 16.67 -1.88
N SER A 89 12.99 15.85 -2.82
CA SER A 89 13.82 15.03 -3.70
C SER A 89 13.80 15.59 -5.12
N GLY A 90 14.98 15.70 -5.74
CA GLY A 90 15.11 16.08 -7.15
C GLY A 90 15.98 15.06 -7.88
N GLU A 91 15.46 14.52 -8.98
CA GLU A 91 16.20 13.58 -9.84
C GLU A 91 16.81 14.33 -11.01
N ASN A 92 18.07 14.00 -11.35
CA ASN A 92 18.85 14.72 -12.37
C ASN A 92 18.99 16.24 -12.08
N VAL A 93 19.13 16.62 -10.81
CA VAL A 93 19.29 18.02 -10.37
C VAL A 93 20.60 18.21 -9.63
N VAL A 94 21.24 19.37 -9.81
CA VAL A 94 22.41 19.79 -9.03
C VAL A 94 21.97 20.13 -7.60
N GLU A 95 22.37 19.30 -6.64
CA GLU A 95 21.96 19.40 -5.24
C GLU A 95 22.23 20.78 -4.62
N ALA A 96 23.39 21.38 -4.93
CA ALA A 96 23.76 22.70 -4.41
C ALA A 96 22.80 23.81 -4.86
N ASP A 97 22.39 23.79 -6.14
CA ASP A 97 21.42 24.74 -6.68
C ASP A 97 20.02 24.47 -6.14
N LEU A 98 19.63 23.19 -5.99
CA LEU A 98 18.36 22.82 -5.40
C LEU A 98 18.23 23.33 -3.97
N LYS A 99 19.26 23.11 -3.13
CA LYS A 99 19.30 23.63 -1.76
C LYS A 99 19.16 25.16 -1.73
N ARG A 100 19.92 25.87 -2.59
CA ARG A 100 19.80 27.33 -2.71
C ARG A 100 18.37 27.76 -3.07
N PHE A 101 17.76 27.13 -4.07
CA PHE A 101 16.40 27.51 -4.49
C PHE A 101 15.34 27.16 -3.44
N VAL A 102 15.50 26.05 -2.72
CA VAL A 102 14.61 25.71 -1.59
C VAL A 102 14.72 26.77 -0.49
N ASP A 103 15.94 27.18 -0.16
CA ASP A 103 16.21 28.20 0.87
C ASP A 103 15.72 29.61 0.48
N GLU A 104 15.69 29.92 -0.81
CA GLU A 104 15.16 31.17 -1.37
C GLU A 104 13.63 31.15 -1.57
N SER A 105 13.00 29.97 -1.52
CA SER A 105 11.57 29.80 -1.76
C SER A 105 10.71 29.93 -0.49
N LEU A 106 9.38 29.92 -0.67
CA LEU A 106 8.43 29.91 0.45
C LEU A 106 8.47 28.61 1.28
N LEU A 107 9.16 27.55 0.82
CA LEU A 107 9.35 26.32 1.61
C LEU A 107 10.06 26.63 2.93
N ARG A 108 11.03 27.55 2.93
CA ARG A 108 11.75 27.97 4.14
C ARG A 108 10.84 28.71 5.12
N THR A 109 9.81 29.38 4.61
CA THR A 109 8.85 30.16 5.41
C THR A 109 7.71 29.33 5.98
N LEU A 110 7.58 28.05 5.59
CA LEU A 110 6.58 27.15 6.17
C LEU A 110 6.73 27.07 7.70
N PRO A 111 5.62 26.86 8.44
CA PRO A 111 5.65 26.73 9.88
C PRO A 111 6.49 25.51 10.30
N ALA A 112 7.21 25.67 11.41
CA ALA A 112 7.83 24.54 12.08
C ALA A 112 6.75 23.72 12.80
N GLY A 113 6.64 22.45 12.45
CA GLY A 113 5.71 21.47 13.01
C GLY A 113 6.45 20.29 13.63
N LYS A 114 5.90 19.09 13.43
CA LYS A 114 6.48 17.83 13.90
C LYS A 114 6.36 16.81 12.78
N SER A 115 7.38 15.98 12.62
CA SER A 115 7.29 14.80 11.77
C SER A 115 6.18 13.89 12.30
N LEU A 116 5.26 13.48 11.41
CA LEU A 116 4.18 12.55 11.75
C LEU A 116 4.63 11.09 11.66
N VAL A 117 5.87 10.83 11.26
CA VAL A 117 6.44 9.48 11.14
C VAL A 117 6.56 8.84 12.53
N SER A 118 5.83 7.75 12.73
CA SER A 118 5.94 6.92 13.92
C SER A 118 7.19 6.05 13.85
N LYS A 119 7.91 5.93 14.98
CA LYS A 119 9.04 4.99 15.12
C LYS A 119 8.62 3.63 15.66
N SER A 120 7.47 3.56 16.34
CA SER A 120 6.94 2.31 16.90
C SER A 120 6.20 1.52 15.84
N GLU A 121 6.32 0.19 15.90
CA GLU A 121 5.61 -0.71 15.01
C GLU A 121 4.08 -0.52 15.15
N PRO A 122 3.33 -0.47 14.03
CA PRO A 122 1.87 -0.38 14.06
C PRO A 122 1.26 -1.59 14.77
N LYS A 123 0.24 -1.33 15.58
CA LYS A 123 -0.57 -2.42 16.16
C LYS A 123 -1.31 -3.13 15.02
N SER A 124 -1.09 -4.44 14.90
CA SER A 124 -1.75 -5.27 13.90
C SER A 124 -2.62 -6.36 14.55
N PHE A 125 -3.59 -6.84 13.79
CA PHE A 125 -4.50 -7.93 14.16
C PHE A 125 -4.32 -9.09 13.19
N LEU A 126 -4.45 -10.32 13.67
CA LEU A 126 -4.18 -11.55 12.92
C LEU A 126 -5.33 -12.54 13.07
N GLY A 127 -5.71 -13.20 11.98
CA GLY A 127 -6.84 -14.13 11.94
C GLY A 127 -8.18 -13.43 11.78
N GLU A 128 -8.19 -12.20 11.28
CA GLU A 128 -9.41 -11.44 10.99
C GLU A 128 -9.89 -11.75 9.56
N GLU A 129 -11.20 -11.76 9.37
CA GLU A 129 -11.84 -11.97 8.06
C GLU A 129 -12.85 -10.86 7.76
N ASN A 130 -12.95 -10.43 6.51
CA ASN A 130 -14.09 -9.65 6.03
C ASN A 130 -14.58 -10.10 4.65
N ARG A 131 -15.87 -9.94 4.39
CA ARG A 131 -16.52 -10.43 3.17
C ARG A 131 -17.41 -9.35 2.55
N VAL A 132 -17.17 -9.01 1.29
CA VAL A 132 -17.89 -7.94 0.58
C VAL A 132 -18.54 -8.48 -0.68
N ARG A 133 -19.87 -8.38 -0.77
CA ARG A 133 -20.59 -8.78 -1.98
C ARG A 133 -20.30 -7.78 -3.09
N PHE A 134 -19.90 -8.27 -4.25
CA PHE A 134 -19.57 -7.44 -5.40
C PHE A 134 -20.03 -8.11 -6.69
N ILE A 135 -20.46 -7.31 -7.67
CA ILE A 135 -20.92 -7.79 -8.97
C ILE A 135 -19.75 -7.65 -9.96
N GLY A 136 -19.25 -8.78 -10.46
CA GLY A 136 -18.10 -8.83 -11.37
C GLY A 136 -17.17 -9.98 -10.99
N ASP A 137 -15.88 -9.80 -11.26
CA ASP A 137 -14.86 -10.78 -10.90
C ASP A 137 -14.83 -11.03 -9.38
N SER A 138 -14.59 -12.28 -9.01
CA SER A 138 -14.39 -12.67 -7.62
C SER A 138 -12.91 -12.59 -7.25
N VAL A 139 -12.63 -12.12 -6.04
CA VAL A 139 -11.28 -11.96 -5.50
C VAL A 139 -11.22 -12.58 -4.11
N ALA A 140 -10.25 -13.48 -3.91
CA ALA A 140 -9.83 -13.96 -2.61
C ALA A 140 -8.43 -13.44 -2.33
N ALA A 141 -8.28 -12.73 -1.20
CA ALA A 141 -7.03 -12.07 -0.85
C ALA A 141 -6.58 -12.42 0.56
N ILE A 142 -5.26 -12.54 0.76
CA ILE A 142 -4.65 -12.70 2.07
C ILE A 142 -3.71 -11.52 2.37
N GLY A 143 -3.71 -11.09 3.62
CA GLY A 143 -2.85 -10.03 4.13
C GLY A 143 -2.07 -10.50 5.35
N ILE A 144 -0.77 -10.18 5.38
CA ILE A 144 0.12 -10.54 6.48
C ILE A 144 0.87 -9.28 6.93
N PRO A 145 0.64 -8.78 8.15
CA PRO A 145 1.43 -7.69 8.69
C PRO A 145 2.87 -8.16 8.93
N VAL A 146 3.83 -7.38 8.44
CA VAL A 146 5.25 -7.70 8.48
C VAL A 146 5.97 -6.69 9.37
N ASN A 147 6.77 -7.18 10.31
CA ASN A 147 7.65 -6.33 11.11
C ASN A 147 8.90 -5.91 10.31
N LYS A 148 9.65 -4.93 10.82
CA LYS A 148 10.84 -4.41 10.10
C LYS A 148 11.88 -5.49 9.79
N ALA A 149 12.12 -6.39 10.73
CA ALA A 149 13.16 -7.42 10.61
C ALA A 149 12.84 -8.47 9.54
N SER A 150 11.55 -8.75 9.30
CA SER A 150 11.09 -9.76 8.35
C SER A 150 10.75 -9.23 6.96
N LEU A 151 10.84 -7.91 6.72
CA LEU A 151 10.53 -7.32 5.40
C LEU A 151 11.31 -7.99 4.26
N ALA A 152 12.60 -8.28 4.46
CA ALA A 152 13.44 -8.92 3.44
C ALA A 152 12.90 -10.31 3.02
N GLN A 153 12.41 -11.10 3.97
CA GLN A 153 11.85 -12.42 3.70
C GLN A 153 10.56 -12.33 2.86
N TYR A 154 9.67 -11.40 3.21
CA TYR A 154 8.41 -11.21 2.50
C TYR A 154 8.58 -10.56 1.13
N GLU A 155 9.62 -9.74 0.94
CA GLU A 155 9.97 -9.20 -0.37
C GLU A 155 10.45 -10.31 -1.30
N VAL A 156 11.29 -11.24 -0.80
CA VAL A 156 11.68 -12.42 -1.59
C VAL A 156 10.48 -13.31 -1.87
N LEU A 157 9.57 -13.49 -0.90
CA LEU A 157 8.34 -14.25 -1.09
C LEU A 157 7.45 -13.66 -2.20
N ALA A 158 7.23 -12.34 -2.20
CA ALA A 158 6.41 -11.68 -3.22
C ALA A 158 6.98 -11.89 -4.63
N ASN A 159 8.29 -11.71 -4.78
CA ASN A 159 8.98 -11.92 -6.05
C ASN A 159 9.05 -13.40 -6.45
N TYR A 160 9.23 -14.32 -5.49
CA TYR A 160 9.19 -15.76 -5.75
C TYR A 160 7.81 -16.18 -6.30
N LEU A 161 6.73 -15.77 -5.63
CA LEU A 161 5.36 -16.14 -6.00
C LEU A 161 4.93 -15.56 -7.34
N THR A 162 5.45 -14.40 -7.74
CA THR A 162 5.16 -13.78 -9.04
C THR A 162 6.12 -14.20 -10.15
N SER A 163 7.12 -15.04 -9.85
CA SER A 163 8.10 -15.53 -10.83
C SER A 163 7.80 -16.96 -11.27
N ALA A 164 8.39 -17.35 -12.41
CA ALA A 164 8.35 -18.72 -12.91
C ALA A 164 9.07 -19.75 -11.99
N LEU A 165 9.74 -19.32 -10.91
CA LEU A 165 10.34 -20.21 -9.92
C LEU A 165 9.30 -20.86 -9.00
N SER A 166 8.10 -20.28 -8.94
CA SER A 166 6.97 -20.80 -8.17
C SER A 166 5.96 -21.46 -9.10
N ASP A 167 5.65 -22.73 -8.85
CA ASP A 167 4.56 -23.46 -9.52
C ASP A 167 3.17 -22.86 -9.24
N LEU A 168 3.07 -21.97 -8.25
CA LEU A 168 1.84 -21.27 -7.86
C LEU A 168 1.63 -19.95 -8.61
N SER A 169 2.64 -19.47 -9.35
CA SER A 169 2.61 -18.15 -10.00
C SER A 169 1.47 -17.98 -11.00
N GLY A 170 1.09 -19.05 -11.70
CA GLY A 170 -0.06 -19.04 -12.61
C GLY A 170 -1.44 -19.12 -11.92
N LEU A 171 -1.48 -19.31 -10.59
CA LEU A 171 -2.73 -19.43 -9.83
C LEU A 171 -3.13 -18.13 -9.13
N LEU A 172 -2.19 -17.20 -8.95
CA LEU A 172 -2.41 -15.90 -8.34
C LEU A 172 -2.37 -14.79 -9.39
N SER A 173 -3.09 -13.71 -9.13
CA SER A 173 -3.15 -12.56 -10.02
C SER A 173 -2.09 -11.51 -9.65
N SER A 174 -1.80 -11.36 -8.36
CA SER A 174 -0.76 -10.46 -7.87
C SER A 174 -0.31 -10.85 -6.46
N ALA A 175 0.96 -10.61 -6.15
CA ALA A 175 1.48 -10.61 -4.79
C ALA A 175 2.53 -9.51 -4.65
N LYS A 176 2.47 -8.74 -3.56
CA LYS A 176 3.39 -7.63 -3.30
C LYS A 176 3.61 -7.43 -1.81
N LEU A 177 4.71 -6.75 -1.48
CA LEU A 177 4.99 -6.24 -0.15
C LEU A 177 4.97 -4.71 -0.21
N ASP A 178 4.02 -4.12 0.49
CA ASP A 178 4.03 -2.68 0.72
C ASP A 178 4.94 -2.39 1.92
N LYS A 179 6.02 -1.66 1.68
CA LYS A 179 7.09 -1.40 2.63
C LYS A 179 6.89 0.00 3.24
N PHE A 180 6.79 0.07 4.56
CA PHE A 180 6.72 1.32 5.32
C PHE A 180 7.94 1.48 6.22
N THR A 181 8.17 2.70 6.74
CA THR A 181 9.28 2.97 7.66
C THR A 181 9.17 2.21 8.99
N ASP A 182 7.96 1.84 9.39
CA ASP A 182 7.60 1.20 10.65
C ASP A 182 7.17 -0.28 10.53
N GLY A 183 7.18 -0.85 9.32
CA GLY A 183 6.76 -2.23 9.04
C GLY A 183 6.33 -2.42 7.59
N GLY A 184 5.40 -3.34 7.34
CA GLY A 184 4.86 -3.57 6.00
C GLY A 184 3.58 -4.42 6.01
N LEU A 185 2.94 -4.50 4.85
CA LEU A 185 1.84 -5.43 4.61
C LEU A 185 2.15 -6.26 3.36
N PHE A 186 2.30 -7.57 3.54
CA PHE A 186 2.33 -8.49 2.41
C PHE A 186 0.90 -8.78 1.98
N THR A 187 0.63 -8.66 0.69
CA THR A 187 -0.68 -8.92 0.09
C THR A 187 -0.54 -9.92 -1.05
N LEU A 188 -1.52 -10.82 -1.16
CA LEU A 188 -1.65 -11.76 -2.26
C LEU A 188 -3.11 -11.81 -2.70
N PHE A 189 -3.34 -11.77 -4.01
CA PHE A 189 -4.65 -11.71 -4.63
C PHE A 189 -4.81 -12.84 -5.64
N VAL A 190 -5.92 -13.55 -5.53
CA VAL A 190 -6.43 -14.48 -6.54
C VAL A 190 -7.71 -13.88 -7.09
N ARG A 191 -7.70 -13.50 -8.38
CA ARG A 191 -8.84 -12.91 -9.09
C ARG A 191 -9.18 -13.77 -10.29
N ASP A 192 -10.46 -14.10 -10.43
CA ASP A 192 -11.03 -14.74 -11.61
C ASP A 192 -12.52 -14.39 -11.73
N GLN A 193 -13.10 -14.59 -12.91
CA GLN A 193 -14.54 -14.44 -13.13
C GLN A 193 -15.32 -15.58 -12.46
N ASP A 194 -14.73 -16.79 -12.42
CA ASP A 194 -15.34 -17.97 -11.82
C ASP A 194 -14.91 -18.14 -10.35
N SER A 195 -15.89 -18.06 -9.45
CA SER A 195 -15.69 -18.22 -8.00
C SER A 195 -15.19 -19.61 -7.61
N ALA A 196 -15.46 -20.65 -8.41
CA ALA A 196 -14.92 -21.99 -8.18
C ALA A 196 -13.41 -22.06 -8.42
N VAL A 197 -12.92 -21.38 -9.46
CA VAL A 197 -11.48 -21.28 -9.77
C VAL A 197 -10.76 -20.51 -8.67
N VAL A 198 -11.31 -19.38 -8.23
CA VAL A 198 -10.76 -18.59 -7.11
C VAL A 198 -10.66 -19.46 -5.85
N SER A 199 -11.71 -20.19 -5.52
CA SER A 199 -11.77 -21.07 -4.35
C SER A 199 -10.73 -22.18 -4.37
N SER A 200 -10.59 -22.86 -5.51
CA SER A 200 -9.59 -23.92 -5.68
C SER A 200 -8.17 -23.37 -5.58
N ASN A 201 -7.90 -22.24 -6.26
CA ASN A 201 -6.57 -21.63 -6.32
C ASN A 201 -6.12 -21.15 -4.94
N ILE A 202 -6.97 -20.42 -4.20
CA ILE A 202 -6.59 -19.89 -2.89
C ILE A 202 -6.37 -21.01 -1.86
N LYS A 203 -7.23 -22.05 -1.86
CA LYS A 203 -7.05 -23.24 -1.00
C LYS A 203 -5.71 -23.92 -1.27
N LYS A 204 -5.37 -24.09 -2.56
CA LYS A 204 -4.09 -24.70 -2.97
C LYS A 204 -2.90 -23.84 -2.56
N ILE A 205 -2.96 -22.52 -2.76
CA ILE A 205 -1.89 -21.59 -2.39
C ILE A 205 -1.65 -21.64 -0.88
N VAL A 206 -2.69 -21.51 -0.06
CA VAL A 206 -2.55 -21.52 1.40
C VAL A 206 -2.02 -22.86 1.90
N ALA A 207 -2.54 -23.98 1.41
CA ALA A 207 -2.08 -25.32 1.78
C ALA A 207 -0.58 -25.51 1.47
N ASP A 208 -0.12 -25.03 0.33
CA ASP A 208 1.29 -25.14 -0.07
C ASP A 208 2.20 -24.19 0.69
N LEU A 209 1.76 -22.97 0.99
CA LEU A 209 2.53 -22.03 1.82
C LEU A 209 2.61 -22.48 3.28
N LYS A 210 1.61 -23.21 3.80
CA LYS A 210 1.64 -23.83 5.12
C LYS A 210 2.61 -25.01 5.23
N LYS A 211 2.85 -25.76 4.13
CA LYS A 211 3.88 -26.82 4.09
C LYS A 211 5.30 -26.25 4.19
N GLY A 212 5.46 -24.99 3.77
CA GLY A 212 6.73 -24.28 3.72
C GLY A 212 7.38 -24.37 2.33
N LYS A 213 8.14 -23.34 1.98
CA LYS A 213 8.83 -23.21 0.70
C LYS A 213 10.25 -22.68 0.92
N ASP A 214 11.18 -23.17 0.10
CA ASP A 214 12.54 -22.65 0.04
C ASP A 214 12.57 -21.45 -0.93
N LEU A 215 12.92 -20.29 -0.40
CA LEU A 215 13.02 -19.02 -1.12
C LEU A 215 14.43 -18.75 -1.64
N SER A 216 15.42 -19.58 -1.30
CA SER A 216 16.82 -19.40 -1.70
C SER A 216 17.00 -19.20 -3.22
N PRO A 217 16.28 -19.93 -4.11
CA PRO A 217 16.42 -19.72 -5.55
C PRO A 217 16.03 -18.32 -6.03
N ALA A 218 15.17 -17.62 -5.29
CA ALA A 218 14.63 -16.31 -5.68
C ALA A 218 15.43 -15.13 -5.13
N ILE A 219 16.48 -15.34 -4.33
CA ILE A 219 17.25 -14.24 -3.71
C ILE A 219 17.86 -13.32 -4.77
N ASN A 220 18.59 -13.86 -5.74
CA ASN A 220 19.24 -13.06 -6.78
C ASN A 220 18.24 -12.36 -7.70
N TYR A 221 17.13 -13.05 -8.01
CA TYR A 221 16.03 -12.47 -8.77
C TYR A 221 15.39 -11.29 -8.03
N THR A 222 15.18 -11.44 -6.72
CA THR A 222 14.65 -10.40 -5.85
C THR A 222 15.60 -9.20 -5.76
N LYS A 223 16.91 -9.42 -5.62
CA LYS A 223 17.90 -8.33 -5.64
C LYS A 223 17.79 -7.49 -6.91
N LEU A 224 17.66 -8.13 -8.07
CA LEU A 224 17.46 -7.45 -9.34
C LEU A 224 16.14 -6.65 -9.36
N LYS A 225 15.03 -7.27 -8.98
CA LYS A 225 13.71 -6.60 -8.96
C LYS A 225 13.66 -5.43 -7.99
N ASN A 226 14.23 -5.58 -6.81
CA ASN A 226 14.32 -4.54 -5.80
C ASN A 226 15.21 -3.38 -6.27
N ALA A 227 16.32 -3.67 -6.96
CA ALA A 227 17.18 -2.62 -7.54
C ALA A 227 16.41 -1.77 -8.57
N VAL A 228 15.63 -2.40 -9.46
CA VAL A 228 14.79 -1.68 -10.44
C VAL A 228 13.73 -0.81 -9.76
N GLN A 229 13.10 -1.29 -8.68
CA GLN A 229 12.13 -0.48 -7.94
C GLN A 229 12.79 0.72 -7.24
N ASN A 230 13.98 0.51 -6.68
CA ASN A 230 14.71 1.54 -5.95
C ASN A 230 15.20 2.69 -6.84
N GLU A 231 15.33 2.49 -8.16
CA GLU A 231 15.63 3.58 -9.09
C GLU A 231 14.55 4.68 -9.09
N SER A 232 13.30 4.32 -8.78
CA SER A 232 12.16 5.26 -8.80
C SER A 232 11.79 5.81 -7.42
N VAL A 233 12.56 5.51 -6.37
CA VAL A 233 12.21 5.86 -4.99
C VAL A 233 13.33 6.70 -4.36
N SER A 234 12.97 7.83 -3.74
CA SER A 234 13.92 8.79 -3.15
C SER A 234 14.66 8.26 -1.91
N SER A 235 14.01 7.39 -1.13
CA SER A 235 14.53 6.83 0.13
C SER A 235 14.21 5.33 0.22
N PRO A 236 14.93 4.47 -0.53
CA PRO A 236 14.67 3.04 -0.54
C PRO A 236 15.04 2.39 0.81
N ILE A 237 14.23 1.44 1.26
CA ILE A 237 14.51 0.68 2.48
C ILE A 237 15.59 -0.37 2.14
N GLU A 238 16.74 -0.27 2.80
CA GLU A 238 17.80 -1.28 2.67
C GLU A 238 17.37 -2.59 3.33
N LEU A 239 17.35 -3.67 2.54
CA LEU A 239 16.96 -5.00 2.97
C LEU A 239 18.13 -5.97 2.80
N ASN A 240 18.43 -6.72 3.86
CA ASN A 240 19.41 -7.79 3.81
C ASN A 240 18.73 -9.11 3.38
N PHE A 241 18.95 -9.51 2.14
CA PHE A 241 18.36 -10.73 1.57
C PHE A 241 19.17 -12.00 1.84
N ASP A 242 20.44 -11.91 2.24
CA ASP A 242 21.35 -13.06 2.31
C ASP A 242 21.01 -14.03 3.45
N ALA A 243 20.24 -13.57 4.43
CA ALA A 243 19.74 -14.39 5.54
C ALA A 243 18.41 -15.10 5.23
N VAL A 244 17.78 -14.83 4.08
CA VAL A 244 16.47 -15.40 3.71
C VAL A 244 16.67 -16.80 3.16
N LYS A 245 15.92 -17.78 3.68
CA LYS A 245 15.97 -19.16 3.22
C LYS A 245 14.58 -19.78 3.17
N ASP A 246 14.07 -20.21 4.31
CA ASP A 246 12.79 -20.91 4.38
C ASP A 246 11.65 -19.94 4.72
N PHE A 247 10.47 -20.18 4.15
CA PHE A 247 9.23 -19.50 4.53
C PHE A 247 8.16 -20.52 4.89
N LYS A 248 7.41 -20.24 5.95
CA LYS A 248 6.22 -21.01 6.34
C LYS A 248 5.12 -20.06 6.76
N LEU A 249 3.94 -20.23 6.18
CA LEU A 249 2.79 -19.39 6.45
C LEU A 249 2.28 -19.58 7.89
N GLY A 250 2.24 -18.48 8.65
CA GLY A 250 1.63 -18.38 9.96
C GLY A 250 0.15 -18.01 9.90
N LYS A 251 -0.32 -17.24 10.89
CA LYS A 251 -1.64 -16.60 10.82
C LYS A 251 -1.64 -15.47 9.78
N PHE A 252 -2.76 -15.29 9.12
CA PHE A 252 -2.98 -14.25 8.13
C PHE A 252 -4.41 -13.72 8.28
N ASN A 253 -4.67 -12.57 7.65
CA ASN A 253 -6.02 -12.03 7.50
C ASN A 253 -6.54 -12.37 6.11
N TYR A 254 -7.85 -12.54 5.97
CA TYR A 254 -8.48 -12.98 4.75
C TYR A 254 -9.62 -12.06 4.33
N VAL A 255 -9.72 -11.78 3.03
CA VAL A 255 -10.83 -11.03 2.46
C VAL A 255 -11.38 -11.76 1.24
N ALA A 256 -12.71 -11.83 1.17
CA ALA A 256 -13.44 -12.33 0.01
C ALA A 256 -14.31 -11.21 -0.58
N VAL A 257 -14.09 -10.87 -1.85
CA VAL A 257 -14.88 -9.88 -2.61
C VAL A 257 -15.49 -10.54 -3.84
N GLY A 258 -16.77 -10.31 -4.13
CA GLY A 258 -17.44 -10.87 -5.31
C GLY A 258 -18.58 -11.81 -4.96
N ASP A 259 -18.56 -13.02 -5.51
CA ASP A 259 -19.54 -14.08 -5.23
C ASP A 259 -19.24 -14.77 -3.89
N VAL A 260 -19.45 -14.01 -2.82
CA VAL A 260 -19.13 -14.38 -1.43
C VAL A 260 -19.77 -15.69 -1.00
N SER A 261 -20.91 -16.09 -1.57
CA SER A 261 -21.58 -17.34 -1.19
C SER A 261 -20.80 -18.59 -1.62
N ASN A 262 -19.96 -18.48 -2.65
CA ASN A 262 -19.19 -19.59 -3.20
C ASN A 262 -17.68 -19.49 -2.93
N LEU A 263 -17.22 -18.40 -2.29
CA LEU A 263 -15.83 -18.23 -1.89
C LEU A 263 -15.53 -18.88 -0.52
N PRO A 264 -14.31 -19.39 -0.29
CA PRO A 264 -13.96 -20.06 0.97
C PRO A 264 -14.07 -19.13 2.18
N TYR A 265 -14.24 -19.71 3.36
CA TYR A 265 -14.08 -19.02 4.64
C TYR A 265 -12.67 -19.21 5.19
N LEU A 266 -12.25 -18.34 6.12
CA LEU A 266 -10.92 -18.44 6.74
C LEU A 266 -10.69 -19.81 7.41
N ASP A 267 -11.73 -20.41 8.02
CA ASP A 267 -11.66 -21.71 8.70
C ASP A 267 -11.35 -22.89 7.75
N GLU A 268 -11.59 -22.71 6.45
CA GLU A 268 -11.35 -23.72 5.41
C GLU A 268 -9.95 -23.64 4.77
N LEU A 269 -9.16 -22.63 5.14
CA LEU A 269 -7.85 -22.30 4.55
C LEU A 269 -6.71 -22.73 5.46
#